data_AF-A0AAW4CMK0-F1
#
_entry.id   AF-A0AAW4CMK0-F1
#
_cell.length_a   1.000
_cell.length_b   1.000
_cell.length_c   1.000
_cell.angle_alpha   90.00
_cell.angle_beta   90.00
_cell.angle_gamma   90.00
#
_symmetry.space_group_name_H-M   'P 1'
#
loop_
_entity.id
_entity.type
_entity.pdbx_description
1 polymer ?
#
loop_
_entity_poly.entity_id
_entity_poly.type
_entity_poly.pdbx_seq_one_letter_code
_entity_poly.pdbx_strand_id
1 'polypeptide(L)' 'MPGASFTVQRILVDGDFAAVHYRGKLAADDKGAAVVEIFRFDKGRIVEHWDMLQGVPETSRNAHSMF' A
#
# COMPACT_ATOMS: atom_id res chain seq x y z
N MET A 1 -2.97 16.53 -3.29
CA MET A 1 -3.23 17.10 -1.95
C MET A 1 -1.89 17.58 -1.41
N PRO A 2 -1.72 18.87 -1.09
CA PRO A 2 -0.46 19.38 -0.57
C PRO A 2 -0.01 18.58 0.66
N GLY A 3 1.24 18.15 0.69
CA GLY A 3 1.79 17.35 1.81
C GLY A 3 1.45 15.86 1.79
N ALA A 4 0.77 15.35 0.76
CA ALA A 4 0.60 13.91 0.57
C ALA A 4 1.95 13.22 0.32
N SER A 5 2.10 12.00 0.84
CA SER A 5 3.31 11.19 0.65
C SER A 5 2.96 9.70 0.57
N PHE A 6 3.69 8.96 -0.27
CA PHE A 6 3.52 7.54 -0.47
C PHE A 6 4.87 6.85 -0.36
N THR A 7 5.02 5.93 0.60
CA THR A 7 6.30 5.25 0.87
C THR A 7 6.14 3.75 0.72
N VAL A 8 6.73 3.20 -0.34
CA VAL A 8 6.77 1.75 -0.59
C VAL A 8 7.60 1.06 0.48
N GLN A 9 7.04 0.02 1.10
CA GLN A 9 7.73 -0.80 2.10
C GLN A 9 8.31 -2.06 1.48
N ARG A 10 7.56 -2.68 0.56
CA ARG A 10 7.97 -3.90 -0.14
C ARG A 10 7.16 -4.11 -1.40
N ILE A 11 7.77 -4.84 -2.32
CA ILE A 11 7.15 -5.35 -3.54
C ILE A 11 7.37 -6.86 -3.53
N LEU A 12 6.30 -7.61 -3.77
CA LEU A 12 6.33 -9.05 -3.96
C LEU A 12 5.89 -9.34 -5.39
N VAL A 13 6.56 -10.26 -6.06
CA VAL A 13 6.25 -10.66 -7.44
C VAL A 13 6.12 -12.18 -7.49
N ASP A 14 5.04 -12.66 -8.08
CA ASP A 14 4.76 -14.08 -8.28
C ASP A 14 4.11 -14.29 -9.66
N GLY A 15 4.88 -14.85 -10.60
CA GLY A 15 4.45 -15.01 -11.99
C GLY A 15 3.98 -13.70 -12.61
N ASP A 16 2.73 -13.69 -13.08
CA ASP A 16 2.08 -12.53 -13.67
C ASP A 16 1.47 -11.57 -12.63
N PHE A 17 1.71 -11.77 -11.34
CA PHE A 17 1.21 -10.91 -10.28
C PHE A 17 2.31 -10.09 -9.60
N ALA A 18 1.97 -8.87 -9.21
CA ALA A 18 2.78 -8.08 -8.28
C ALA A 18 1.90 -7.51 -7.16
N ALA A 19 2.38 -7.58 -5.93
CA ALA A 19 1.77 -6.92 -4.78
C ALA A 19 2.70 -5.82 -4.24
N VAL A 20 2.15 -4.62 -4.04
CA VAL A 20 2.89 -3.47 -3.50
C VAL A 20 2.28 -3.08 -2.17
N HIS A 21 3.05 -3.21 -1.10
CA HIS A 21 2.66 -2.71 0.22
C HIS A 21 3.31 -1.35 0.48
N TYR A 22 2.51 -0.33 0.73
CA TYR A 22 2.99 1.03 0.99
C TYR A 22 2.20 1.75 2.08
N ARG A 23 2.83 2.77 2.67
CA ARG A 23 2.17 3.76 3.52
C ARG A 23 1.74 4.94 2.69
N GLY A 24 0.44 5.23 2.63
CA GLY A 24 -0.11 6.42 1.98
C GLY A 24 -0.58 7.44 3.02
N LYS A 25 -0.11 8.69 2.93
CA LYS A 25 -0.58 9.83 3.71
C LYS A 25 -1.18 10.87 2.77
N LEU A 26 -2.37 11.36 3.06
CA LEU A 26 -3.06 12.33 2.20
C LEU A 26 -2.78 13.79 2.62
N ALA A 27 -2.24 14.01 3.82
CA ALA A 27 -1.75 15.29 4.32
C ALA A 27 -0.47 15.07 5.17
N ALA A 28 0.23 16.15 5.50
CA ALA A 28 1.50 16.09 6.24
C ALA A 28 1.33 15.55 7.67
N ASP A 29 0.21 15.85 8.33
CA ASP A 29 -0.17 15.45 9.69
C ASP A 29 -0.98 14.14 9.74
N ASP A 30 -1.39 13.61 8.58
CA ASP A 30 -2.12 12.34 8.47
C ASP A 30 -1.28 11.16 9.00
N LYS A 31 -1.88 10.26 9.78
CA LYS A 31 -1.23 8.99 10.17
C LYS A 31 -1.09 8.07 8.96
N GLY A 32 -1.95 8.23 7.97
CA GLY A 32 -1.97 7.50 6.73
C GLY A 32 -2.65 6.14 6.86
N ALA A 33 -2.58 5.39 5.77
CA ALA A 33 -3.10 4.04 5.66
C ALA A 33 -2.01 3.09 5.17
N ALA A 34 -2.11 1.84 5.61
CA ALA A 34 -1.45 0.73 4.95
C ALA A 34 -2.28 0.33 3.74
N VAL A 35 -1.64 0.30 2.57
CA VAL A 35 -2.29 -0.07 1.32
C VAL A 35 -1.53 -1.23 0.72
N VAL A 36 -2.27 -2.24 0.28
CA VAL A 36 -1.74 -3.30 -0.58
C VAL A 36 -2.46 -3.19 -1.90
N GLU A 37 -1.70 -2.91 -2.96
CA GLU A 37 -2.16 -3.01 -4.34
C GLU A 37 -1.74 -4.37 -4.86
N ILE A 38 -2.62 -5.02 -5.61
CA ILE A 38 -2.32 -6.25 -6.33
C ILE A 38 -2.62 -5.99 -7.81
N PHE A 39 -1.64 -6.29 -8.65
CA PHE A 39 -1.74 -6.17 -10.10
C PHE A 39 -1.56 -7.53 -10.74
N ARG A 40 -2.36 -7.85 -11.76
CA ARG A 40 -2.07 -8.91 -12.72
C ARG A 40 -1.61 -8.31 -14.04
N PHE A 41 -0.60 -8.90 -14.64
CA PHE A 41 -0.03 -8.49 -15.91
C PHE A 41 -0.40 -9.45 -17.04
N ASP A 42 -0.54 -8.92 -18.24
CA ASP A 42 -0.51 -9.68 -19.50
C ASP A 42 0.27 -8.87 -20.53
N LYS A 43 1.25 -9.51 -21.19
CA LYS A 43 2.14 -8.88 -22.19
C LYS A 43 2.74 -7.54 -21.71
N GLY A 44 3.18 -7.51 -20.46
CA GLY A 44 3.82 -6.34 -19.83
C GLY A 44 2.86 -5.20 -19.48
N ARG A 45 1.54 -5.43 -19.52
CA ARG A 45 0.52 -4.43 -19.16
C ARG A 45 -0.28 -4.90 -17.95
N ILE A 46 -0.65 -3.99 -17.07
CA ILE A 46 -1.62 -4.27 -16.00
C ILE A 46 -2.98 -4.51 -16.66
N VAL A 47 -3.58 -5.66 -16.40
CA VAL A 47 -4.90 -6.05 -16.93
C VAL A 47 -5.94 -6.27 -15.84
N GLU A 48 -5.53 -6.50 -14.60
CA GLU A 48 -6.39 -6.52 -13.42
C GLU A 48 -5.71 -5.80 -12.27
N HIS A 49 -6.53 -5.18 -11.42
CA HIS A 49 -6.12 -4.38 -10.28
C HIS A 49 -7.10 -4.60 -9.12
N TRP A 50 -6.55 -4.83 -7.94
CA TRP A 50 -7.28 -4.86 -6.68
C TRP A 50 -6.50 -4.07 -5.64
N ASP A 51 -7.22 -3.46 -4.72
CA ASP A 51 -6.63 -2.79 -3.58
C ASP A 51 -7.27 -3.24 -2.28
N MET A 52 -6.50 -3.05 -1.21
CA MET A 52 -6.99 -3.07 0.16
C MET A 52 -6.34 -1.91 0.89
N LEU A 53 -7.16 -1.13 1.57
CA LEU A 53 -6.72 0.01 2.35
C LEU A 53 -7.18 -0.16 3.80
N GLN A 54 -6.24 0.01 4.73
CA GLN A 54 -6.51 0.03 6.16
C GLN A 54 -5.84 1.26 6.79
N GLY A 55 -6.64 2.14 7.39
CA GLY A 55 -6.12 3.27 8.15
C GLY A 55 -5.24 2.82 9.30
N VAL A 56 -4.13 3.53 9.54
CA VAL A 56 -3.27 3.28 10.71
C VAL A 56 -4.10 3.60 11.97
N PRO A 57 -4.31 2.64 12.88
CA PRO A 57 -5.21 2.84 14.01
C PRO A 57 -4.62 3.81 15.03
N GLU A 58 -5.50 4.47 15.79
CA GLU A 58 -5.09 5.33 16.90
C GLU A 58 -4.30 4.57 17.98
N THR A 59 -4.72 3.33 18.23
CA THR A 59 -4.09 2.43 19.19
C THR A 59 -3.90 1.06 18.54
N SER A 60 -2.77 0.41 18.84
CA SER A 60 -2.47 -0.95 18.36
C SER A 60 -2.27 -1.87 19.55
N ARG A 61 -2.89 -3.05 19.49
CA ARG A 61 -2.56 -4.15 20.42
C ARG A 61 -1.25 -4.85 20.06
N ASN A 62 -0.78 -4.69 18.83
CA ASN A 62 0.48 -5.24 18.36
C ASN A 62 1.62 -4.24 18.64
N ALA A 63 2.74 -4.75 19.15
CA ALA A 63 3.96 -3.96 19.37
C ALA A 63 4.69 -3.63 18.05
N HIS A 64 4.41 -4.37 16.98
CA HIS A 64 5.01 -4.16 15.67
C HIS A 64 4.20 -3.17 14.81
N SER A 65 4.93 -2.40 14.01
CA SER A 65 4.39 -1.52 12.98
C SER A 65 3.57 -2.30 11.94
N MET A 66 2.58 -1.64 11.33
CA MET A 66 1.88 -2.17 10.15
C MET A 66 2.80 -2.26 8.92
N PHE A 67 3.89 -1.50 8.93
CA PHE A 67 4.90 -1.37 7.88
C PHE A 67 6.17 -2.09 8.27
#